data_AF-A0A9D4M7K4-F1
#
_entry.id   AF-A0A9D4M7K4-F1
#
_cell.length_a   1.000
_cell.length_b   1.000
_cell.length_c   1.000
_cell.angle_alpha   90.00
_cell.angle_beta   90.00
_cell.angle_gamma   90.00
#
_symmetry.space_group_name_H-M   'P 1'
#
loop_
_entity.id
_entity.type
_entity.pdbx_description
1 polymer ?
#
loop_
_entity_poly.entity_id
_entity_poly.type
_entity_poly.pdbx_seq_one_letter_code
_entity_poly.pdbx_strand_id
1 'polypeptide(L)'
;MLLSEWACWLWRHLRDGIHDDRPQSKYARNPPNGEDVKWLLKLAMKLGTSSLQQFTGTVVNAVVSPFLCMTLPLRLQLFLARNNPVAVQNHLRSGILNPLVQKCLQMFMQCAHQRIHHINSSEYDDFVNTICTARNVFCLTPGGMVQFQELLQSLRRNKSCRKELWQRIMKGLAMHVTL
;
A
#
# COMPACT_ATOMS: atom_id res chain seq x y z
N MET A 1 27.77 -4.37 -9.74
CA MET A 1 28.32 -3.10 -9.24
C MET A 1 27.45 -1.90 -9.62
N LEU A 2 27.07 -1.73 -10.89
CA LEU A 2 26.19 -0.62 -11.29
C LEU A 2 24.79 -0.67 -10.62
N LEU A 3 24.14 -1.83 -10.54
CA LEU A 3 22.79 -1.95 -9.95
C LEU A 3 22.69 -1.58 -8.45
N SER A 4 23.76 -1.72 -7.65
CA SER A 4 23.77 -1.30 -6.24
C SER A 4 23.85 0.23 -6.09
N GLU A 5 24.51 0.91 -7.02
CA GLU A 5 24.55 2.38 -7.04
C GLU A 5 23.20 2.98 -7.39
N TRP A 6 22.42 2.32 -8.26
CA TRP A 6 21.04 2.71 -8.58
C TRP A 6 20.10 2.57 -7.37
N ALA A 7 20.24 1.51 -6.57
CA ALA A 7 19.47 1.34 -5.34
C ALA A 7 19.85 2.38 -4.26
N CYS A 8 21.14 2.71 -4.14
CA CYS A 8 21.61 3.79 -3.27
C CYS A 8 21.17 5.18 -3.74
N TRP A 9 21.17 5.44 -5.05
CA TRP A 9 20.65 6.68 -5.64
C TRP A 9 19.16 6.80 -5.41
N LEU A 10 18.40 5.73 -5.65
CA LEU A 10 16.98 5.64 -5.37
C LEU A 10 16.68 5.91 -3.89
N TRP A 11 17.45 5.29 -3.00
CA TRP A 11 17.27 5.48 -1.55
C TRP A 11 17.60 6.90 -1.11
N ARG A 12 18.65 7.53 -1.63
CA ARG A 12 18.96 8.95 -1.36
C ARG A 12 17.89 9.89 -1.90
N HIS A 13 17.49 9.72 -3.16
CA HIS A 13 16.50 10.58 -3.79
C HIS A 13 15.10 10.45 -3.16
N LEU A 14 14.70 9.23 -2.77
CA LEU A 14 13.46 9.03 -2.02
C LEU A 14 13.56 9.56 -0.60
N ARG A 15 14.71 9.42 0.09
CA ARG A 15 14.93 9.92 1.45
C ARG A 15 14.90 11.46 1.52
N ASP A 16 15.45 12.15 0.54
CA ASP A 16 15.51 13.61 0.56
C ASP A 16 14.11 14.25 0.40
N GLY A 17 13.15 13.53 -0.21
CA GLY A 17 11.73 13.90 -0.22
C GLY A 17 10.93 13.50 1.03
N ILE A 18 11.54 12.77 1.97
CA ILE A 18 10.91 12.21 3.19
C ILE A 18 11.17 13.09 4.44
N HIS A 19 11.79 14.27 4.29
CA HIS A 19 12.08 15.16 5.42
C HIS A 19 10.87 15.95 5.96
N ASP A 20 9.65 15.41 5.80
CA ASP A 20 8.48 15.85 6.54
C ASP A 20 7.89 14.65 7.30
N ASP A 21 8.27 14.52 8.57
CA ASP A 21 7.85 13.43 9.43
C ASP A 21 6.34 13.42 9.73
N ARG A 22 5.62 14.48 9.33
CA ARG A 22 4.18 14.64 9.56
C ARG A 22 3.40 13.50 8.87
N PRO A 23 2.53 12.79 9.60
CA PRO A 23 1.67 11.73 9.06
C PRO A 23 0.87 12.14 7.82
N GLN A 24 0.46 13.41 7.77
CA GLN A 24 -0.32 14.01 6.67
C GLN A 24 0.48 14.07 5.36
N SER A 25 1.78 14.37 5.42
CA SER A 25 2.68 14.37 4.27
C SER A 25 3.10 12.95 3.88
N LYS A 26 3.30 12.06 4.86
CA LYS A 26 3.69 10.65 4.64
C LYS A 26 2.62 9.79 3.95
N TYR A 27 1.34 9.96 4.30
CA TYR A 27 0.25 9.16 3.73
C TYR A 27 -0.51 9.84 2.61
N ALA A 28 0.05 10.91 2.04
CA ALA A 28 -0.55 11.59 0.90
C ALA A 28 -0.88 10.62 -0.23
N ARG A 29 -2.04 10.81 -0.86
CA ARG A 29 -2.50 9.97 -1.99
C ARG A 29 -1.55 10.03 -3.18
N ASN A 30 -0.93 11.19 -3.39
CA ASN A 30 0.04 11.43 -4.43
C ASN A 30 1.32 12.00 -3.80
N PRO A 31 2.24 11.15 -3.32
CA PRO A 31 3.50 11.65 -2.80
C PRO A 31 4.34 12.24 -3.95
N PRO A 32 5.20 13.24 -3.69
CA PRO A 32 6.00 13.91 -4.73
C PRO A 32 6.83 12.94 -5.59
N ASN A 33 7.32 11.86 -4.97
CA ASN A 33 8.13 10.83 -5.60
C ASN A 33 7.33 9.71 -6.32
N GLY A 34 5.99 9.85 -6.40
CA GLY A 34 5.12 8.80 -6.91
C GLY A 34 5.36 8.45 -8.39
N GLU A 35 5.77 9.42 -9.21
CA GLU A 35 6.07 9.21 -10.62
C GLU A 35 7.40 8.50 -10.82
N ASP A 36 8.43 8.88 -10.06
CA ASP A 36 9.75 8.25 -10.12
C ASP A 36 9.69 6.77 -9.74
N VAL A 37 8.95 6.44 -8.68
CA VAL A 37 8.75 5.04 -8.25
C VAL A 37 8.05 4.22 -9.34
N LYS A 38 7.04 4.79 -10.00
CA LYS A 38 6.33 4.12 -11.12
C LYS A 38 7.22 3.98 -12.35
N TRP A 39 8.04 4.98 -12.64
CA TRP A 39 9.00 4.95 -13.75
C TRP A 39 10.07 3.88 -13.52
N LEU A 40 10.64 3.83 -12.32
CA LEU A 40 11.62 2.82 -11.93
C LEU A 40 11.07 1.41 -11.94
N LEU A 41 9.81 1.22 -11.53
CA LEU A 41 9.15 -0.06 -11.68
C LEU A 41 9.14 -0.52 -13.15
N LYS A 42 8.81 0.37 -14.09
CA LYS A 42 8.84 0.05 -15.53
C LYS A 42 10.26 -0.30 -15.99
N LEU A 43 11.28 0.40 -15.49
CA LEU A 43 12.68 0.11 -15.81
C LEU A 43 13.09 -1.26 -15.27
N ALA A 44 12.79 -1.56 -14.00
CA ALA A 44 13.09 -2.83 -13.37
C ALA A 44 12.36 -4.00 -14.07
N MET A 45 11.12 -3.80 -14.54
CA MET A 45 10.40 -4.77 -15.37
C MET A 45 11.13 -5.08 -16.68
N LYS A 46 11.73 -4.08 -17.34
CA LYS A 46 12.53 -4.28 -18.56
C LYS A 46 13.85 -5.01 -18.31
N LEU A 47 14.44 -4.82 -17.13
CA LEU A 47 15.71 -5.43 -16.73
C LEU A 47 15.56 -6.88 -16.23
N GLY A 48 14.35 -7.32 -15.91
CA GLY A 48 14.05 -8.71 -15.52
C GLY A 48 13.85 -8.93 -14.01
N THR A 49 13.60 -10.18 -13.65
CA THR A 49 13.13 -10.58 -12.30
C THR A 49 14.11 -10.32 -11.17
N SER A 50 15.42 -10.43 -11.41
CA SER A 50 16.46 -10.11 -10.40
C SER A 50 16.46 -8.61 -10.04
N SER A 51 16.25 -7.74 -11.03
CA SER A 51 16.12 -6.29 -10.81
C SER A 51 14.82 -5.95 -10.08
N LEU A 52 13.75 -6.72 -10.32
CA LEU A 52 12.49 -6.58 -9.58
C LEU A 52 12.61 -6.97 -8.10
N GLN A 53 13.37 -8.04 -7.77
CA GLN A 53 13.63 -8.40 -6.38
C GLN A 53 14.34 -7.28 -5.62
N GLN A 54 15.39 -6.72 -6.21
CA GLN A 54 16.14 -5.59 -5.65
C GLN A 54 15.27 -4.34 -5.50
N PHE A 55 14.54 -3.98 -6.55
CA PHE A 55 13.59 -2.86 -6.54
C PHE A 55 12.58 -2.98 -5.40
N THR A 56 11.95 -4.15 -5.25
CA THR A 56 10.98 -4.36 -4.19
C THR A 56 11.62 -4.23 -2.80
N GLY A 57 12.82 -4.77 -2.59
CA GLY A 57 13.55 -4.63 -1.33
C GLY A 57 13.87 -3.17 -0.96
N THR A 58 14.15 -2.31 -1.95
CA THR A 58 14.35 -0.87 -1.72
C THR A 58 13.03 -0.13 -1.48
N VAL A 59 12.02 -0.43 -2.28
CA VAL A 59 10.73 0.28 -2.26
C VAL A 59 9.95 0.05 -0.96
N VAL A 60 9.99 -1.15 -0.38
CA VAL A 60 9.30 -1.42 0.90
C VAL A 60 9.82 -0.56 2.05
N ASN A 61 11.03 -0.02 1.92
CA ASN A 61 11.66 0.84 2.92
C ASN A 61 11.51 2.33 2.59
N ALA A 62 11.33 2.68 1.32
CA ALA A 62 11.34 4.06 0.86
C ALA A 62 9.93 4.63 0.60
N VAL A 63 8.95 3.79 0.24
CA VAL A 63 7.56 4.24 0.06
C VAL A 63 6.82 4.21 1.39
N VAL A 64 6.31 5.37 1.78
CA VAL A 64 5.50 5.57 3.00
C VAL A 64 4.01 5.77 2.71
N SER A 65 3.64 6.04 1.45
CA SER A 65 2.24 6.23 1.05
C SER A 65 1.54 4.88 0.80
N PRO A 66 0.44 4.57 1.52
CA PRO A 66 -0.31 3.33 1.33
C PRO A 66 -0.92 3.24 -0.08
N PHE A 67 -1.29 4.37 -0.67
CA PHE A 67 -1.88 4.45 -2.00
C PHE A 67 -0.87 4.17 -3.11
N LEU A 68 0.34 4.77 -3.02
CA LEU A 68 1.41 4.46 -3.97
C LEU A 68 1.79 2.98 -3.86
N CYS A 69 1.97 2.47 -2.63
CA CYS A 69 2.30 1.07 -2.39
C CYS A 69 1.29 0.13 -3.04
N MET A 70 -0.01 0.37 -2.88
CA MET A 70 -1.07 -0.48 -3.44
C MET A 70 -0.98 -0.65 -4.97
N THR A 71 -0.54 0.36 -5.70
CA THR A 71 -0.47 0.30 -7.17
C THR A 71 0.63 -0.63 -7.70
N LEU A 72 1.62 -0.97 -6.85
CA LEU A 72 2.81 -1.70 -7.26
C LEU A 72 2.60 -3.23 -7.31
N PRO A 73 2.01 -3.90 -6.29
CA PRO A 73 1.73 -5.34 -6.35
C PRO A 73 0.93 -5.76 -7.58
N LEU A 74 -0.12 -5.02 -7.92
CA LEU A 74 -0.97 -5.35 -9.08
C LEU A 74 -0.19 -5.30 -10.39
N ARG A 75 0.63 -4.25 -10.59
CA ARG A 75 1.47 -4.10 -11.80
C ARG A 75 2.51 -5.21 -11.91
N LEU A 76 3.15 -5.53 -10.78
CA LEU A 76 4.12 -6.62 -10.71
C LEU A 76 3.46 -7.98 -10.99
N GLN A 77 2.29 -8.24 -10.41
CA GLN A 77 1.53 -9.46 -10.66
C GLN A 77 1.17 -9.63 -12.14
N LEU A 78 0.65 -8.57 -12.79
CA LEU A 78 0.32 -8.59 -14.22
C LEU A 78 1.57 -8.82 -15.09
N PHE A 79 2.70 -8.22 -14.74
CA PHE A 79 3.95 -8.44 -15.44
C PHE A 79 4.43 -9.88 -15.29
N LEU A 80 4.49 -10.40 -14.07
CA LEU A 80 4.92 -11.77 -13.79
C LEU A 80 4.02 -12.79 -14.50
N ALA A 81 2.70 -12.57 -14.48
CA ALA A 81 1.73 -13.42 -15.17
C ALA A 81 1.93 -13.49 -16.69
N ARG A 82 2.28 -12.36 -17.32
CA ARG A 82 2.59 -12.33 -18.76
C ARG A 82 3.86 -13.07 -19.12
N ASN A 83 4.87 -13.03 -18.24
CA ASN A 83 6.16 -13.66 -18.50
C ASN A 83 6.18 -15.15 -18.13
N ASN A 84 5.38 -15.58 -17.16
CA ASN A 84 5.24 -16.98 -16.79
C ASN A 84 3.83 -17.27 -16.21
N PRO A 85 2.84 -17.60 -17.05
CA PRO A 85 1.46 -17.80 -16.61
C PRO A 85 1.28 -19.00 -15.67
N VAL A 86 2.16 -20.01 -15.74
CA VAL A 86 2.13 -21.19 -14.86
C VAL A 86 2.55 -20.84 -13.43
N ALA A 87 3.40 -19.83 -13.26
CA ALA A 87 3.88 -19.39 -11.96
C ALA A 87 2.89 -18.46 -11.21
N VAL A 88 1.79 -18.02 -11.86
CA VAL A 88 0.78 -17.09 -11.33
C VAL A 88 0.14 -17.55 -10.04
N GLN A 89 -0.21 -18.83 -9.93
CA GLN A 89 -0.84 -19.35 -8.71
C GLN A 89 0.10 -19.37 -7.51
N ASN A 90 1.42 -19.31 -7.75
CA ASN A 90 2.45 -19.23 -6.72
C ASN A 90 2.95 -17.79 -6.48
N HIS A 91 2.47 -16.77 -7.20
CA HIS A 91 3.05 -15.44 -7.15
C HIS A 91 2.65 -14.58 -5.95
N LEU A 92 1.45 -14.76 -5.36
CA LEU A 92 1.17 -14.19 -4.03
C LEU A 92 2.11 -14.76 -2.95
N ARG A 93 2.66 -15.97 -3.19
CA ARG A 93 3.72 -16.59 -2.40
C ARG A 93 5.13 -16.31 -2.94
N SER A 94 5.28 -15.54 -4.03
CA SER A 94 6.59 -15.20 -4.56
C SER A 94 7.32 -14.28 -3.59
N GLY A 95 8.61 -14.51 -3.38
CA GLY A 95 9.46 -13.67 -2.53
C GLY A 95 9.54 -12.20 -2.98
N ILE A 96 9.08 -11.89 -4.20
CA ILE A 96 8.99 -10.51 -4.71
C ILE A 96 7.74 -9.81 -4.22
N LEU A 97 6.56 -10.43 -4.39
CA LEU A 97 5.28 -9.74 -4.12
C LEU A 97 4.93 -9.73 -2.63
N ASN A 98 5.24 -10.81 -1.91
CA ASN A 98 4.80 -10.96 -0.53
C ASN A 98 5.30 -9.82 0.39
N PRO A 99 6.60 -9.44 0.40
CA PRO A 99 7.07 -8.33 1.25
C PRO A 99 6.38 -7.00 0.94
N LEU A 100 6.06 -6.76 -0.33
CA LEU A 100 5.39 -5.54 -0.77
C LEU A 100 3.93 -5.51 -0.32
N VAL A 101 3.20 -6.61 -0.50
CA VAL A 101 1.82 -6.75 -0.02
C VAL A 101 1.77 -6.57 1.50
N GLN A 102 2.64 -7.26 2.24
CA GLN A 102 2.72 -7.11 3.70
C GLN A 102 3.00 -5.67 4.11
N LYS A 103 3.95 -4.99 3.44
CA LYS A 103 4.23 -3.58 3.69
C LYS A 103 3.00 -2.71 3.44
N CYS A 104 2.27 -2.92 2.35
CA CYS A 104 1.05 -2.16 2.07
C CYS A 104 -0.01 -2.38 3.16
N LEU A 105 -0.23 -3.61 3.62
CA LEU A 105 -1.17 -3.91 4.71
C LEU A 105 -0.81 -3.15 5.98
N GLN A 106 0.46 -3.22 6.39
CA GLN A 106 0.97 -2.52 7.57
C GLN A 106 0.78 -1.01 7.47
N MET A 107 1.06 -0.40 6.30
CA MET A 107 0.86 1.03 6.09
C MET A 107 -0.62 1.43 6.11
N PHE A 108 -1.54 0.61 5.57
CA PHE A 108 -2.96 0.88 5.67
C PHE A 108 -3.47 0.80 7.12
N MET A 109 -2.98 -0.16 7.91
CA MET A 109 -3.32 -0.23 9.34
C MET A 109 -2.82 1.01 10.09
N GLN A 110 -1.54 1.35 9.92
CA GLN A 110 -0.94 2.52 10.56
C GLN A 110 -1.64 3.82 10.14
N CYS A 111 -1.93 3.99 8.85
CA CYS A 111 -2.67 5.14 8.34
C CYS A 111 -4.08 5.22 8.94
N ALA A 112 -4.83 4.11 8.97
CA ALA A 112 -6.16 4.08 9.55
C ALA A 112 -6.16 4.43 11.04
N HIS A 113 -5.24 3.85 11.82
CA HIS A 113 -5.09 4.15 13.25
C HIS A 113 -4.68 5.60 13.50
N GLN A 114 -3.73 6.14 12.75
CA GLN A 114 -3.30 7.52 12.94
C GLN A 114 -4.40 8.52 12.57
N ARG A 115 -5.08 8.30 11.44
CA ARG A 115 -6.16 9.19 10.98
C ARG A 115 -7.36 9.18 11.91
N ILE A 116 -7.78 8.04 12.45
CA ILE A 116 -8.95 7.99 13.33
C ILE A 116 -8.77 8.82 14.61
N HIS A 117 -7.54 8.96 15.13
CA HIS A 117 -7.30 9.72 16.36
C HIS A 117 -7.62 11.22 16.24
N HIS A 118 -7.44 11.80 15.05
CA HIS A 118 -7.56 13.25 14.80
C HIS A 118 -8.58 13.57 13.70
N ILE A 119 -9.48 12.63 13.40
CA ILE A 119 -10.46 12.81 12.31
C ILE A 119 -11.49 13.88 12.66
N ASN A 120 -11.82 14.72 11.68
CA ASN A 120 -12.94 15.66 11.74
C ASN A 120 -14.06 15.27 10.73
N SER A 121 -15.22 15.92 10.83
CA SER A 121 -16.39 15.57 10.01
C SER A 121 -16.19 15.79 8.51
N SER A 122 -15.36 16.75 8.08
CA SER A 122 -15.10 16.99 6.65
C SER A 122 -14.21 15.92 6.03
N GLU A 123 -13.48 15.15 6.84
CA GLU A 123 -12.61 14.05 6.39
C GLU A 123 -13.30 12.68 6.34
N TYR A 124 -14.56 12.57 6.78
CA TYR A 124 -15.24 11.28 6.91
C TYR A 124 -15.29 10.51 5.60
N ASP A 125 -15.65 11.15 4.50
CA ASP A 125 -15.80 10.47 3.21
C ASP A 125 -14.43 9.99 2.68
N ASP A 126 -13.39 10.79 2.86
CA ASP A 126 -12.02 10.40 2.51
C ASP A 126 -11.48 9.27 3.37
N PHE A 127 -11.81 9.25 4.67
CA PHE A 127 -11.46 8.17 5.57
C PHE A 127 -12.19 6.88 5.18
N VAL A 128 -13.50 6.95 4.91
CA VAL A 128 -14.31 5.81 4.44
C VAL A 128 -13.73 5.25 3.14
N ASN A 129 -13.38 6.10 2.17
CA ASN A 129 -12.71 5.69 0.94
C ASN A 129 -11.37 4.99 1.21
N THR A 130 -10.60 5.46 2.19
CA THR A 130 -9.35 4.83 2.61
C THR A 130 -9.59 3.44 3.17
N ILE A 131 -10.59 3.24 4.02
CA ILE A 131 -10.95 1.93 4.60
C ILE A 131 -11.48 0.96 3.52
N CYS A 132 -12.30 1.45 2.59
CA CYS A 132 -12.77 0.64 1.46
C CYS A 132 -11.60 0.20 0.58
N THR A 133 -10.66 1.10 0.30
CA THR A 133 -9.43 0.79 -0.44
C THR A 133 -8.58 -0.23 0.31
N ALA A 134 -8.43 -0.07 1.63
CA ALA A 134 -7.67 -0.99 2.47
C ALA A 134 -8.20 -2.42 2.32
N ARG A 135 -9.54 -2.62 2.37
CA ARG A 135 -10.15 -3.95 2.19
C ARG A 135 -9.64 -4.67 0.94
N ASN A 136 -9.54 -3.98 -0.19
CA ASN A 136 -9.06 -4.58 -1.43
C ASN A 136 -7.62 -5.10 -1.30
N VAL A 137 -6.77 -4.44 -0.51
CA VAL A 137 -5.41 -4.91 -0.21
C VAL A 137 -5.43 -6.14 0.69
N PHE A 138 -6.28 -6.13 1.73
CA PHE A 138 -6.43 -7.26 2.63
C PHE A 138 -6.93 -8.53 1.92
N CYS A 139 -7.74 -8.39 0.87
CA CYS A 139 -8.16 -9.52 0.03
C CYS A 139 -7.02 -10.19 -0.74
N LEU A 140 -5.86 -9.52 -0.92
CA LEU A 140 -4.74 -10.06 -1.72
C LEU A 140 -3.93 -11.14 -0.99
N THR A 141 -4.10 -11.31 0.32
CA THR A 141 -3.33 -12.27 1.11
C THR A 141 -4.24 -13.27 1.81
N PRO A 142 -3.84 -14.55 1.91
CA PRO A 142 -4.46 -15.49 2.83
C PRO A 142 -4.48 -14.91 4.25
N GLY A 143 -5.62 -15.02 4.95
CA GLY A 143 -5.80 -14.48 6.30
C GLY A 143 -5.92 -12.95 6.39
N GLY A 144 -5.77 -12.19 5.31
CA GLY A 144 -5.87 -10.73 5.35
C GLY A 144 -7.26 -10.25 5.75
N MET A 145 -8.32 -10.96 5.37
CA MET A 145 -9.67 -10.61 5.81
C MET A 145 -9.86 -10.74 7.33
N VAL A 146 -9.14 -11.64 8.00
CA VAL A 146 -9.15 -11.73 9.47
C VAL A 146 -8.51 -10.46 10.06
N GLN A 147 -7.33 -10.07 9.56
CA GLN A 147 -6.65 -8.84 9.97
C GLN A 147 -7.50 -7.58 9.70
N PHE A 148 -8.25 -7.56 8.59
CA PHE A 148 -9.16 -6.46 8.28
C PHE A 148 -10.31 -6.37 9.28
N GLN A 149 -10.89 -7.50 9.70
CA GLN A 149 -11.92 -7.51 10.74
C GLN A 149 -11.36 -7.02 12.09
N GLU A 150 -10.16 -7.44 12.47
CA GLU A 150 -9.46 -6.94 13.67
C GLU A 150 -9.23 -5.43 13.61
N LEU A 151 -8.80 -4.91 12.46
CA LEU A 151 -8.68 -3.48 12.21
C LEU A 151 -10.03 -2.78 12.43
N LEU A 152 -11.13 -3.26 11.82
CA LEU A 152 -12.45 -2.67 12.00
C LEU A 152 -12.91 -2.65 13.46
N GLN A 153 -12.66 -3.74 14.21
CA GLN A 153 -12.98 -3.79 15.64
C GLN A 153 -12.17 -2.79 16.44
N SER A 154 -10.88 -2.63 16.12
CA SER A 154 -10.02 -1.64 16.78
C SER A 154 -10.48 -0.20 16.50
N LEU A 155 -10.89 0.10 15.27
CA LEU A 155 -11.42 1.42 14.89
C LEU A 155 -12.74 1.71 15.60
N ARG A 156 -13.65 0.73 15.66
CA ARG A 156 -14.96 0.86 16.33
C ARG A 156 -14.82 1.21 17.82
N ARG A 157 -13.79 0.67 18.49
CA ARG A 157 -13.51 0.92 19.92
C ARG A 157 -12.85 2.28 20.16
N ASN A 158 -12.37 2.96 19.12
CA ASN A 158 -11.72 4.26 19.26
C ASN A 158 -12.75 5.35 19.59
N LYS A 159 -12.45 6.19 20.59
CA LYS A 159 -13.33 7.29 21.04
C LYS A 159 -13.72 8.28 19.93
N SER A 160 -12.87 8.46 18.93
CA SER A 160 -13.12 9.36 17.80
C SER A 160 -14.06 8.73 16.75
N CYS A 161 -14.24 7.41 16.77
CA CYS A 161 -15.15 6.69 15.87
C CYS A 161 -16.61 6.79 16.33
N ARG A 162 -17.22 7.97 16.10
CA ARG A 162 -18.62 8.24 16.42
C ARG A 162 -19.56 7.34 15.61
N LYS A 163 -20.80 7.15 16.12
CA LYS A 163 -21.85 6.33 15.48
C LYS A 163 -22.06 6.66 14.01
N GLU A 164 -22.09 7.95 13.67
CA GLU A 164 -22.25 8.43 12.29
C GLU A 164 -21.11 7.95 11.38
N LEU A 165 -19.85 8.17 11.80
CA LEU A 165 -18.69 7.71 11.04
C LEU A 165 -18.71 6.19 10.87
N TRP A 166 -19.01 5.45 11.94
CA TRP A 166 -19.12 3.99 11.88
C TRP A 166 -20.19 3.53 10.88
N GLN A 167 -21.36 4.15 10.88
CA GLN A 167 -22.42 3.87 9.92
C GLN A 167 -21.98 4.14 8.48
N ARG A 168 -21.26 5.25 8.24
CA ARG A 168 -20.70 5.55 6.91
C ARG A 168 -19.67 4.51 6.48
N ILE A 169 -18.80 4.04 7.37
CA ILE A 169 -17.82 2.98 7.07
C ILE A 169 -18.54 1.70 6.68
N MET A 170 -19.52 1.25 7.47
CA MET A 170 -20.29 0.03 7.16
C MET A 170 -21.05 0.16 5.84
N LYS A 171 -21.67 1.33 5.59
CA LYS A 171 -22.36 1.61 4.32
C LYS A 171 -21.38 1.55 3.14
N GLY A 172 -20.23 2.23 3.23
CA GLY A 172 -19.21 2.24 2.18
C GLY A 172 -18.72 0.83 1.86
N LEU A 173 -18.46 0.02 2.88
CA LEU A 173 -18.04 -1.37 2.70
C LEU A 173 -19.14 -2.24 2.07
N ALA A 174 -20.41 -2.04 2.42
CA ALA A 174 -21.53 -2.77 1.82
C ALA A 174 -21.72 -2.41 0.33
N MET A 175 -21.49 -1.15 -0.06
CA MET A 175 -21.64 -0.70 -1.45
C MET A 175 -20.45 -1.07 -2.33
N HIS A 176 -19.23 -1.11 -1.78
CA HIS A 176 -18.01 -1.48 -2.52
C HIS A 176 -17.80 -3.01 -2.69
N VAL A 177 -18.85 -3.82 -2.69
CA VAL A 177 -18.75 -5.27 -2.96
C VAL A 177 -18.77 -5.51 -4.46
N THR A 178 -17.68 -5.19 -5.17
CA THR A 178 -17.32 -5.79 -6.47
C THR A 178 -15.97 -5.23 -6.95
N LEU A 179 -14.98 -6.11 -7.08
CA LEU A 179 -14.12 -6.35 -8.26
C LEU A 179 -13.14 -7.46 -7.89
#